data_AF-A0AAU6HXL4-F1
#
_entry.id   AF-A0AAU6HXL4-F1
#
_cell.length_a   1.000
_cell.length_b   1.000
_cell.length_c   1.000
_cell.angle_alpha   90.00
_cell.angle_beta   90.00
_cell.angle_gamma   90.00
#
_symmetry.space_group_name_H-M   'P 1'
#
loop_
_entity.id
_entity.type
_entity.pdbx_description
1 polymer ?
#
loop_
_entity_poly.entity_id
_entity_poly.type
_entity_poly.pdbx_seq_one_letter_code
_entity_poly.pdbx_strand_id
1 'polypeptide(L)'
;MQTEPRLPEPEALEFLELLKGAPFSAPYAGEIIDWLIRDSSAQPTLEEADLAPAARAVSTLWRYAASGDPGAGEISQRMSDVTHALTLIRDDHYAADHSPRSAHRGAPPVRGRDVRKLCVAVGHSRSLAGPGRAVVIVHHPHDHTVYRPLGALVRSGPPGQSHEKLGREVLAILAPHVRLADRRSCEGSGVLVESLREAVTVAWWSPDPASETGLGHAGPWSAGGLRSLCSTLLRSEGMTISQSGGALLVSR
;
A
#
# COMPACT_ATOMS: atom_id res chain seq x y z
N MET A 1 -15.06 16.39 3.41
CA MET A 1 -15.09 16.09 4.85
C MET A 1 -14.37 14.77 5.05
N GLN A 2 -13.11 14.79 5.45
CA GLN A 2 -12.40 13.57 5.87
C GLN A 2 -12.86 13.25 7.29
N THR A 3 -13.40 12.05 7.49
CA THR A 3 -13.79 11.55 8.81
C THR A 3 -12.53 11.41 9.66
N GLU A 4 -12.46 12.07 10.82
CA GLU A 4 -11.34 11.91 11.75
C GLU A 4 -11.16 10.42 12.12
N PRO A 5 -10.02 9.81 11.80
CA PRO A 5 -9.81 8.40 12.11
C PRO A 5 -9.59 8.25 13.62
N ARG A 6 -10.58 7.66 14.31
CA ARG A 6 -10.41 7.18 15.67
C ARG A 6 -9.51 5.94 15.64
N LEU A 7 -8.21 6.16 15.81
CA LEU A 7 -7.24 5.08 15.89
C LEU A 7 -7.24 4.45 17.28
N PRO A 8 -7.17 3.12 17.40
CA PRO A 8 -6.92 2.46 18.68
C PRO A 8 -5.53 2.86 19.20
N GLU A 9 -5.36 2.86 20.52
CA GLU A 9 -4.13 3.31 21.19
C GLU A 9 -2.81 2.75 20.61
N PRO A 10 -2.65 1.43 20.34
CA PRO A 10 -1.40 0.92 19.77
C PRO A 10 -1.11 1.46 18.37
N GLU A 11 -2.14 1.66 17.53
CA GLU A 11 -1.99 2.24 16.20
C GLU A 11 -1.68 3.74 16.28
N ALA A 12 -2.27 4.45 17.24
CA ALA A 12 -2.00 5.86 17.48
C ALA A 12 -0.56 6.10 17.96
N LEU A 13 -0.03 5.22 18.82
CA LEU A 13 1.38 5.27 19.24
C LEU A 13 2.33 5.03 18.06
N GLU A 14 2.07 4.01 17.25
CA GLU A 14 2.86 3.75 16.04
C GLU A 14 2.77 4.92 15.05
N PHE A 15 1.58 5.52 14.88
CA PHE A 15 1.38 6.69 14.03
C PHE A 15 2.29 7.86 14.46
N LEU A 16 2.32 8.16 15.76
CA LEU A 16 3.16 9.24 16.30
C LEU A 16 4.65 8.94 16.18
N GLU A 17 5.07 7.69 16.39
CA GLU A 17 6.46 7.26 16.17
C GLU A 17 6.88 7.43 14.71
N LEU A 18 6.04 7.01 13.77
CA LEU A 18 6.30 7.14 12.34
C LEU A 18 6.34 8.61 11.89
N LEU A 19 5.42 9.44 12.42
CA LEU A 19 5.38 10.88 12.15
C LEU A 19 6.69 11.58 12.54
N LYS A 20 7.29 11.19 13.67
CA LYS A 20 8.57 11.73 14.18
C LYS A 20 9.81 11.00 13.66
N GLY A 21 9.64 9.95 12.86
CA GLY A 21 10.72 9.05 12.44
C GLY A 21 11.76 9.68 11.49
N ALA A 22 11.46 10.86 10.93
CA ALA A 22 12.35 11.58 10.04
C ALA A 22 12.27 13.09 10.28
N PRO A 23 13.35 13.85 10.03
CA PRO A 23 13.33 15.30 10.20
C PRO A 23 12.35 15.96 9.24
N PHE A 24 11.77 17.07 9.70
CA PHE A 24 10.99 17.99 8.89
C PHE A 24 11.91 19.00 8.20
N SER A 25 11.47 19.50 7.06
CA SER A 25 12.12 20.56 6.29
C SER A 25 12.07 21.87 7.07
N ALA A 26 10.93 22.15 7.71
CA ALA A 26 10.81 23.23 8.68
C ALA A 26 11.44 22.80 10.03
N PRO A 27 12.47 23.51 10.53
CA PRO A 27 13.17 23.10 11.77
C PRO A 27 12.27 23.13 13.02
N TYR A 28 11.21 23.93 13.00
CA TYR A 28 10.27 24.11 14.10
C TYR A 28 9.10 23.10 14.08
N ALA A 29 8.88 22.35 12.99
CA ALA A 29 7.70 21.48 12.88
C ALA A 29 7.71 20.34 13.91
N GLY A 30 8.89 19.83 14.27
CA GLY A 30 9.02 18.86 15.37
C GLY A 30 8.58 19.43 16.72
N GLU A 31 8.96 20.68 17.01
CA GLU A 31 8.58 21.37 18.25
C GLU A 31 7.07 21.63 18.31
N ILE A 32 6.45 21.98 17.18
CA ILE A 32 4.99 22.12 17.08
C ILE A 32 4.29 20.79 17.41
N ILE A 33 4.76 19.68 16.84
CA ILE A 33 4.19 18.35 17.13
C ILE A 33 4.34 18.01 18.61
N ASP A 34 5.51 18.23 19.20
CA ASP A 34 5.75 17.98 20.63
C ASP A 34 4.86 18.83 21.52
N TRP A 35 4.67 20.10 21.15
CA TRP A 35 3.77 21.01 21.84
C TRP A 35 2.31 20.54 21.74
N LEU A 36 1.81 20.18 20.55
CA LEU A 36 0.44 19.68 20.34
C LEU A 36 0.17 18.38 21.11
N ILE A 37 1.14 17.47 21.18
CA ILE A 37 1.03 16.22 21.95
C ILE A 37 0.93 16.52 23.45
N ARG A 38 1.74 17.46 23.95
CA ARG A 38 1.72 17.87 25.36
C ARG A 38 0.41 18.57 25.71
N ASP A 39 -0.03 19.49 24.86
CA ASP A 39 -1.24 20.30 25.06
C ASP A 39 -2.50 19.43 25.06
N SER A 40 -2.66 18.56 24.06
CA SER A 40 -3.78 17.60 23.97
C SER A 40 -3.85 16.60 25.13
N SER A 41 -2.73 16.36 25.82
CA SER A 41 -2.68 15.54 27.03
C SER A 41 -3.04 16.34 28.28
N ALA A 42 -2.72 17.63 28.32
CA ALA A 42 -2.97 18.51 29.46
C ALA A 42 -4.39 19.08 29.48
N GLN A 43 -4.98 19.34 28.31
CA GLN A 43 -6.30 19.95 28.16
C GLN A 43 -7.18 19.15 27.19
N PRO A 44 -7.69 17.97 27.60
CA PRO A 44 -8.59 17.19 26.77
C PRO A 44 -9.92 17.94 26.58
N THR A 45 -10.42 18.00 25.35
CA THR A 45 -11.78 18.48 25.10
C THR A 45 -12.80 17.46 25.63
N LEU A 46 -14.05 17.90 25.87
CA LEU A 46 -15.14 17.04 26.34
C LEU A 46 -15.39 15.84 25.40
N GLU A 47 -15.18 16.02 24.10
CA GLU A 47 -15.33 14.98 23.08
C GLU A 47 -14.16 13.98 23.04
N GLU A 48 -13.01 14.36 23.61
CA GLU A 48 -11.76 13.60 23.61
C GLU A 48 -11.43 12.98 24.97
N ALA A 49 -12.25 13.25 26.01
CA ALA A 49 -12.04 12.76 27.37
C ALA A 49 -11.93 11.23 27.45
N ASP A 50 -12.69 10.53 26.61
CA ASP A 50 -12.73 9.06 26.56
C ASP A 50 -11.62 8.44 25.69
N LEU A 51 -10.86 9.26 24.96
CA LEU A 51 -9.78 8.77 24.10
C LEU A 51 -8.49 8.58 24.88
N ALA A 52 -7.71 7.56 24.50
CA ALA A 52 -6.35 7.39 25.00
C ALA A 52 -5.47 8.61 24.61
N PRO A 53 -4.45 8.97 25.40
CA PRO A 53 -3.61 10.15 25.14
C PRO A 53 -3.01 10.18 23.71
N ALA A 54 -2.58 9.04 23.20
CA ALA A 54 -2.04 8.95 21.84
C ALA A 54 -3.11 9.22 20.75
N ALA A 55 -4.32 8.71 20.94
CA ALA A 55 -5.43 8.95 20.01
C ALA A 55 -5.87 10.43 20.02
N ARG A 56 -5.86 11.08 21.20
CA ARG A 56 -6.09 12.53 21.33
C ARG A 56 -5.06 13.36 20.59
N ALA A 57 -3.78 13.00 20.74
CA ALA A 57 -2.69 13.66 20.05
C ALA A 57 -2.86 13.56 18.52
N VAL A 58 -3.21 12.38 18.00
CA VAL A 58 -3.47 12.20 16.56
C VAL A 58 -4.67 13.04 16.10
N SER A 59 -5.78 13.07 16.85
CA SER A 59 -6.94 13.93 16.58
C SER A 59 -6.56 15.41 16.51
N THR A 60 -5.80 15.89 17.49
CA THR A 60 -5.32 17.27 17.55
C THR A 60 -4.42 17.62 16.37
N LEU A 61 -3.55 16.68 15.97
CA LEU A 61 -2.70 16.84 14.79
C LEU A 61 -3.51 16.89 13.49
N TRP A 62 -4.61 16.14 13.36
CA TRP A 62 -5.50 16.22 12.20
C TRP A 62 -6.18 17.59 12.10
N ARG A 63 -6.67 18.13 13.23
CA ARG A 63 -7.23 19.49 13.27
C ARG A 63 -6.18 20.55 12.91
N TYR A 64 -4.97 20.41 13.41
CA TYR A 64 -3.87 21.31 13.07
C TYR A 64 -3.44 21.17 11.60
N ALA A 65 -3.36 19.96 11.06
CA ALA A 65 -3.02 19.71 9.66
C ALA A 65 -4.08 20.26 8.69
N ALA A 66 -5.32 20.37 9.14
CA ALA A 66 -6.41 21.01 8.40
C ALA A 66 -6.43 22.54 8.57
N SER A 67 -5.63 23.09 9.50
CA SER A 67 -5.52 24.54 9.68
C SER A 67 -4.56 25.14 8.64
N GLY A 68 -4.68 26.45 8.42
CA GLY A 68 -3.76 27.21 7.57
C GLY A 68 -2.48 27.64 8.30
N ASP A 69 -2.17 27.03 9.44
CA ASP A 69 -1.12 27.51 10.33
C ASP A 69 0.29 27.13 9.83
N PRO A 70 1.35 27.80 10.33
CA PRO A 70 2.71 27.57 9.87
C PRO A 70 3.19 26.13 10.05
N GLY A 71 3.50 25.44 8.95
CA GLY A 71 3.96 24.04 8.99
C GLY A 71 2.82 23.01 8.94
N ALA A 72 1.55 23.43 8.98
CA ALA A 72 0.39 22.54 8.85
C ALA A 72 0.42 21.75 7.54
N GLY A 73 0.84 22.37 6.42
CA GLY A 73 0.95 21.69 5.13
C GLY A 73 1.98 20.55 5.12
N GLU A 74 3.13 20.75 5.75
CA GLU A 74 4.17 19.69 5.83
C GLU A 74 3.75 18.57 6.78
N ILE A 75 3.10 18.91 7.90
CA ILE A 75 2.54 17.94 8.85
C ILE A 75 1.43 17.14 8.16
N SER A 76 0.53 17.79 7.43
CA SER A 76 -0.55 17.16 6.66
C SER A 76 0.00 16.17 5.63
N GLN A 77 1.04 16.56 4.88
CA GLN A 77 1.70 15.67 3.93
C GLN A 77 2.32 14.46 4.63
N ARG A 78 3.04 14.66 5.73
CA ARG A 78 3.65 13.55 6.48
C ARG A 78 2.57 12.63 7.07
N MET A 79 1.48 13.17 7.60
CA MET A 79 0.36 12.39 8.10
C MET A 79 -0.27 11.55 6.99
N SER A 80 -0.42 12.11 5.79
CA SER A 80 -0.85 11.35 4.61
C SER A 80 0.10 10.20 4.28
N ASP A 81 1.42 10.43 4.33
CA ASP A 81 2.44 9.40 4.11
C ASP A 81 2.38 8.28 5.17
N VAL A 82 2.14 8.63 6.45
CA VAL A 82 1.98 7.66 7.55
C VAL A 82 0.71 6.85 7.39
N THR A 83 -0.43 7.49 7.11
CA THR A 83 -1.69 6.79 6.83
C THR A 83 -1.53 5.83 5.65
N HIS A 84 -0.88 6.28 4.58
CA HIS A 84 -0.57 5.42 3.44
C HIS A 84 0.28 4.22 3.84
N ALA A 85 1.39 4.42 4.56
CA ALA A 85 2.27 3.33 4.99
C ALA A 85 1.55 2.30 5.87
N LEU A 86 0.70 2.74 6.81
CA LEU A 86 -0.09 1.86 7.68
C LEU A 86 -1.13 1.05 6.89
N THR A 87 -1.79 1.67 5.90
CA THR A 87 -2.77 0.96 5.06
C THR A 87 -2.13 -0.03 4.09
N LEU A 88 -0.92 0.30 3.61
CA LEU A 88 -0.14 -0.47 2.66
C LEU A 88 0.49 -1.72 3.30
N ILE A 89 1.05 -1.57 4.50
CA ILE A 89 1.81 -2.62 5.18
C ILE A 89 0.97 -3.26 6.27
N ARG A 90 0.56 -4.50 6.00
CA ARG A 90 -0.37 -5.26 6.84
C ARG A 90 0.26 -6.53 7.44
N ASP A 91 1.46 -6.91 7.01
CA ASP A 91 2.15 -8.10 7.50
C ASP A 91 3.28 -7.74 8.45
N ASP A 92 3.61 -8.63 9.39
CA ASP A 92 4.66 -8.36 10.38
C ASP A 92 6.06 -8.53 9.83
N HIS A 93 6.24 -9.31 8.75
CA HIS A 93 7.54 -9.64 8.19
C HIS A 93 7.53 -9.71 6.66
N TYR A 94 8.59 -9.15 6.07
CA TYR A 94 8.83 -9.09 4.64
C TYR A 94 10.23 -9.60 4.29
N ALA A 95 10.38 -10.22 3.13
CA ALA A 95 11.66 -10.44 2.46
C ALA A 95 11.92 -9.27 1.51
N ALA A 96 13.10 -8.66 1.59
CA ALA A 96 13.52 -7.65 0.63
C ALA A 96 14.17 -8.32 -0.58
N ASP A 97 13.44 -8.41 -1.69
CA ASP A 97 14.01 -8.78 -2.97
C ASP A 97 14.55 -7.51 -3.64
N HIS A 98 15.85 -7.55 -3.91
CA HIS A 98 16.53 -6.48 -4.61
C HIS A 98 16.34 -6.70 -6.11
N SER A 99 16.28 -5.62 -6.89
CA SER A 99 16.24 -5.63 -8.36
C SER A 99 17.23 -6.67 -8.95
N PRO A 100 16.91 -7.34 -10.08
CA PRO A 100 17.66 -8.47 -10.64
C PRO A 100 19.15 -8.23 -10.97
N ARG A 101 19.68 -7.02 -10.77
CA ARG A 101 21.12 -6.73 -10.82
C ARG A 101 21.86 -7.03 -9.51
N SER A 102 21.17 -7.16 -8.39
CA SER A 102 21.79 -7.46 -7.09
C SER A 102 21.54 -8.92 -6.72
N ALA A 103 22.45 -9.79 -7.17
CA ALA A 103 22.47 -11.21 -6.85
C ALA A 103 22.97 -11.47 -5.41
N HIS A 104 22.32 -10.90 -4.40
CA HIS A 104 22.58 -11.23 -3.01
C HIS A 104 21.50 -12.15 -2.45
N ARG A 105 21.90 -13.40 -2.29
CA ARG A 105 21.13 -14.53 -1.77
C ARG A 105 20.74 -14.23 -0.32
N GLY A 106 19.44 -14.03 -0.08
CA GLY A 106 18.81 -14.13 1.24
C GLY A 106 19.15 -13.03 2.23
N ALA A 107 18.67 -11.80 1.98
CA ALA A 107 18.63 -10.77 3.01
C ALA A 107 17.77 -11.25 4.20
N PRO A 108 18.13 -10.91 5.45
CA PRO A 108 17.35 -11.28 6.62
C PRO A 108 15.93 -10.70 6.55
N PRO A 109 14.94 -11.35 7.18
CA PRO A 109 13.56 -10.87 7.18
C PRO A 109 13.48 -9.47 7.82
N VAL A 110 12.85 -8.55 7.11
CA VAL A 110 12.62 -7.17 7.54
C VAL A 110 11.26 -7.09 8.22
N ARG A 111 11.17 -6.43 9.38
CA ARG A 111 9.88 -6.29 10.09
C ARG A 111 8.99 -5.28 9.36
N GLY A 112 7.68 -5.49 9.38
CA GLY A 112 6.69 -4.61 8.77
C GLY A 112 6.81 -3.17 9.25
N ARG A 113 7.08 -2.97 10.56
CA ARG A 113 7.36 -1.64 11.14
C ARG A 113 8.54 -0.92 10.46
N ASP A 114 9.58 -1.66 10.05
CA ASP A 114 10.77 -1.07 9.43
C ASP A 114 10.47 -0.72 7.97
N VAL A 115 9.67 -1.55 7.29
CA VAL A 115 9.14 -1.21 5.96
C VAL A 115 8.22 0.02 6.03
N ARG A 116 7.43 0.20 7.10
CA ARG A 116 6.58 1.39 7.30
C ARG A 116 7.42 2.65 7.43
N LYS A 117 8.50 2.59 8.22
CA LYS A 117 9.46 3.69 8.33
C LYS A 117 10.06 4.06 6.97
N LEU A 118 10.42 3.07 6.16
CA LEU A 118 10.93 3.31 4.81
C LEU A 118 9.89 3.95 3.91
N CYS A 119 8.63 3.47 3.92
CA CYS A 119 7.54 4.07 3.16
C CYS A 119 7.28 5.53 3.54
N VAL A 120 7.29 5.85 4.84
CA VAL A 120 7.12 7.23 5.32
C VAL A 120 8.31 8.12 4.95
N ALA A 121 9.52 7.56 4.93
CA ALA A 121 10.72 8.29 4.52
C ALA A 121 10.74 8.61 3.02
N VAL A 122 10.30 7.69 2.16
CA VAL A 122 10.20 7.95 0.72
C VAL A 122 8.94 8.72 0.33
N GLY A 123 7.90 8.67 1.15
CA GLY A 123 6.61 9.31 0.92
C GLY A 123 5.63 8.46 0.10
N HIS A 124 4.37 8.89 0.07
CA HIS A 124 3.26 8.23 -0.63
C HIS A 124 3.53 8.06 -2.14
N SER A 125 4.13 9.06 -2.79
CA SER A 125 4.40 9.06 -4.24
C SER A 125 5.39 7.99 -4.69
N ARG A 126 6.18 7.42 -3.76
CA ARG A 126 7.23 6.43 -4.04
C ARG A 126 7.01 5.08 -3.34
N SER A 127 5.90 4.94 -2.61
CA SER A 127 5.52 3.73 -1.89
C SER A 127 4.30 3.10 -2.54
N LEU A 128 4.44 1.89 -3.08
CA LEU A 128 3.42 1.31 -3.96
C LEU A 128 2.98 -0.08 -3.50
N ALA A 129 1.69 -0.36 -3.68
CA ALA A 129 1.08 -1.65 -3.39
C ALA A 129 1.38 -2.66 -4.50
N GLY A 130 2.43 -3.44 -4.30
CA GLY A 130 2.83 -4.54 -5.17
C GLY A 130 1.89 -5.75 -5.06
N PRO A 131 2.02 -6.66 -6.03
CA PRO A 131 1.19 -7.86 -6.06
C PRO A 131 1.44 -8.80 -4.89
N GLY A 132 0.42 -9.56 -4.50
CA GLY A 132 0.51 -10.48 -3.37
C GLY A 132 0.79 -9.78 -2.03
N ARG A 133 0.30 -8.55 -1.85
CA ARG A 133 0.59 -7.66 -0.71
C ARG A 133 2.08 -7.28 -0.60
N ALA A 134 2.82 -7.38 -1.70
CA ALA A 134 4.17 -6.84 -1.76
C ALA A 134 4.12 -5.31 -1.65
N VAL A 135 5.23 -4.73 -1.20
CA VAL A 135 5.41 -3.29 -1.11
C VAL A 135 6.62 -2.92 -1.94
N VAL A 136 6.43 -2.03 -2.89
CA VAL A 136 7.50 -1.56 -3.78
C VAL A 136 7.88 -0.15 -3.34
N ILE A 137 9.15 0.04 -3.03
CA ILE A 137 9.73 1.34 -2.72
C ILE A 137 10.59 1.77 -3.89
N VAL A 138 10.22 2.88 -4.53
CA VAL A 138 10.95 3.45 -5.67
C VAL A 138 11.98 4.45 -5.14
N HIS A 139 13.28 4.13 -5.26
CA HIS A 139 14.37 5.02 -4.84
C HIS A 139 14.69 6.03 -5.94
N HIS A 140 14.81 5.55 -7.18
CA HIS A 140 15.09 6.32 -8.39
C HIS A 140 14.25 5.79 -9.56
N PRO A 141 14.14 6.52 -10.69
CA PRO A 141 13.28 6.11 -11.82
C PRO A 141 13.55 4.70 -12.37
N HIS A 142 14.71 4.12 -12.06
CA HIS A 142 15.14 2.80 -12.49
C HIS A 142 15.62 1.91 -11.33
N ASP A 143 15.42 2.33 -10.07
CA ASP A 143 15.85 1.57 -8.89
C ASP A 143 14.69 1.44 -7.90
N HIS A 144 14.33 0.20 -7.61
CA HIS A 144 13.22 -0.15 -6.75
C HIS A 144 13.54 -1.37 -5.88
N THR A 145 13.05 -1.34 -4.65
CA THR A 145 13.15 -2.46 -3.71
C THR A 145 11.77 -3.06 -3.51
N VAL A 146 11.66 -4.39 -3.64
CA VAL A 146 10.39 -5.10 -3.48
C VAL A 146 10.39 -5.87 -2.17
N TYR A 147 9.52 -5.49 -1.25
CA TYR A 147 9.28 -6.16 0.02
C TYR A 147 8.12 -7.15 -0.14
N ARG A 148 8.39 -8.45 0.00
CA ARG A 148 7.37 -9.51 -0.15
C ARG A 148 7.01 -10.11 1.20
N PRO A 149 5.73 -10.21 1.58
CA PRO A 149 5.35 -10.70 2.91
C PRO A 149 5.72 -12.17 3.08
N LEU A 150 6.35 -12.52 4.20
CA LEU A 150 6.77 -13.90 4.50
C LEU A 150 5.58 -14.82 4.82
N GLY A 151 4.48 -14.26 5.32
CA GLY A 151 3.23 -15.01 5.53
C GLY A 151 2.58 -15.48 4.22
N ALA A 152 2.89 -14.85 3.08
CA ALA A 152 2.40 -15.28 1.77
C ALA A 152 3.25 -16.41 1.14
N LEU A 153 4.51 -16.57 1.57
CA LEU A 153 5.38 -17.66 1.12
C LEU A 153 4.85 -19.06 1.50
N VAL A 154 3.94 -19.17 2.47
CA VAL A 154 3.29 -20.44 2.85
C VAL A 154 2.10 -20.80 1.96
N ARG A 155 1.54 -19.84 1.20
CA ARG A 155 0.44 -20.11 0.24
C ARG A 155 0.91 -20.32 -1.20
N SER A 156 2.12 -19.89 -1.53
CA SER A 156 2.82 -20.22 -2.78
C SER A 156 3.69 -21.47 -2.61
N GLY A 157 3.09 -22.60 -2.25
CA GLY A 157 3.71 -23.88 -2.59
C GLY A 157 3.73 -24.06 -4.12
N PRO A 158 4.47 -25.03 -4.67
CA PRO A 158 4.39 -25.32 -6.10
C PRO A 158 2.91 -25.48 -6.48
N PRO A 159 2.42 -24.73 -7.47
CA PRO A 159 1.04 -24.84 -7.91
C PRO A 159 0.78 -26.30 -8.31
N GLY A 160 -0.37 -26.84 -7.94
CA GLY A 160 -0.81 -28.13 -8.50
C GLY A 160 -0.87 -28.02 -10.03
N GLN A 161 -0.52 -29.09 -10.75
CA GLN A 161 -0.50 -29.09 -12.22
C GLN A 161 -1.81 -28.55 -12.85
N SER A 162 -2.95 -28.72 -12.17
CA SER A 162 -4.25 -28.17 -12.54
C SER A 162 -4.31 -26.64 -12.48
N HIS A 163 -3.72 -26.01 -11.47
CA HIS A 163 -3.70 -24.56 -11.27
C HIS A 163 -2.67 -23.86 -12.16
N GLU A 164 -1.59 -24.54 -12.54
CA GLU A 164 -0.68 -24.07 -13.59
C GLU A 164 -1.35 -24.08 -14.96
N LYS A 165 -2.18 -25.10 -15.25
CA LYS A 165 -2.95 -25.16 -16.48
C LYS A 165 -3.99 -24.03 -16.52
N LEU A 166 -4.76 -23.85 -15.45
CA LEU A 166 -5.73 -22.75 -15.36
C LEU A 166 -5.04 -21.39 -15.46
N GLY A 167 -3.87 -21.21 -14.82
CA GLY A 167 -3.11 -19.96 -14.91
C GLY A 167 -2.69 -19.63 -16.34
N ARG A 168 -2.25 -20.64 -17.10
CA ARG A 168 -1.92 -20.50 -18.52
C ARG A 168 -3.16 -20.20 -19.37
N GLU A 169 -4.30 -20.82 -19.09
CA GLU A 169 -5.57 -20.54 -19.77
C GLU A 169 -6.01 -19.08 -19.52
N VAL A 170 -5.99 -18.62 -18.27
CA VAL A 170 -6.30 -17.23 -17.90
C VAL A 170 -5.35 -16.24 -18.58
N LEU A 171 -4.05 -16.53 -18.59
CA LEU A 171 -3.06 -15.71 -19.29
C LEU A 171 -3.32 -15.66 -20.80
N ALA A 172 -3.66 -16.78 -21.43
CA ALA A 172 -3.93 -16.84 -22.86
C ALA A 172 -5.18 -16.04 -23.25
N ILE A 173 -6.19 -16.00 -22.37
CA ILE A 173 -7.41 -15.20 -22.57
C ILE A 173 -7.13 -13.71 -22.37
N LEU A 174 -6.36 -13.34 -21.35
CA LEU A 174 -6.16 -11.93 -20.99
C LEU A 174 -5.05 -11.24 -21.82
N ALA A 175 -3.96 -11.94 -22.13
CA ALA A 175 -2.79 -11.38 -22.84
C ALA A 175 -3.12 -10.60 -24.12
N PRO A 176 -4.10 -11.00 -24.97
CA PRO A 176 -4.47 -10.24 -26.16
C PRO A 176 -5.18 -8.91 -25.87
N HIS A 177 -5.77 -8.75 -24.69
CA HIS A 177 -6.68 -7.65 -24.38
C HIS A 177 -6.13 -6.68 -23.34
N VAL A 178 -5.18 -7.12 -22.51
CA VAL A 178 -4.63 -6.31 -21.42
C VAL A 178 -3.11 -6.41 -21.37
N ARG A 179 -2.46 -5.30 -21.00
CA ARG A 179 -1.03 -5.31 -20.70
C ARG A 179 -0.81 -6.14 -19.45
N LEU A 180 -0.03 -7.22 -19.56
CA LEU A 180 0.33 -8.04 -18.40
C LEU A 180 1.46 -7.37 -17.61
N ALA A 181 1.33 -7.34 -16.29
CA ALA A 181 2.41 -6.97 -15.40
C ALA A 181 3.27 -8.21 -15.12
N ASP A 182 4.59 -8.04 -15.14
CA ASP A 182 5.51 -9.10 -14.70
C ASP A 182 5.76 -8.99 -13.20
N ARG A 183 5.49 -10.08 -12.48
CA ARG A 183 5.73 -10.21 -11.03
C ARG A 183 7.21 -10.04 -10.67
N ARG A 184 8.10 -10.35 -11.60
CA ARG A 184 9.56 -10.32 -11.38
C ARG A 184 10.12 -8.92 -11.57
N SER A 185 9.68 -8.21 -12.61
CA SER A 185 10.15 -6.85 -12.85
C SER A 185 9.41 -5.82 -12.01
N CYS A 186 8.14 -6.05 -11.66
CA CYS A 186 7.28 -5.02 -11.06
C CYS A 186 7.27 -3.70 -11.87
N GLU A 187 7.64 -3.72 -13.15
CA GLU A 187 7.76 -2.53 -13.99
C GLU A 187 6.47 -2.26 -14.79
N GLY A 188 6.00 -1.00 -14.75
CA GLY A 188 4.86 -0.49 -15.52
C GLY A 188 3.48 -0.91 -14.99
N SER A 189 2.39 -0.28 -15.47
CA SER A 189 1.02 -0.65 -15.10
C SER A 189 0.52 -1.85 -15.93
N GLY A 190 -0.14 -2.82 -15.30
CA GLY A 190 -0.65 -4.02 -15.97
C GLY A 190 -1.55 -4.90 -15.11
N VAL A 191 -2.12 -5.92 -15.74
CA VAL A 191 -2.88 -6.99 -15.11
C VAL A 191 -1.92 -8.11 -14.72
N LEU A 192 -1.96 -8.52 -13.46
CA LEU A 192 -1.17 -9.64 -12.98
C LEU A 192 -2.04 -10.87 -12.83
N VAL A 193 -1.57 -12.00 -13.33
CA VAL A 193 -2.20 -13.32 -13.15
C VAL A 193 -1.28 -14.19 -12.31
N GLU A 194 -1.78 -14.70 -11.19
CA GLU A 194 -1.02 -15.52 -10.24
C GLU A 194 -1.73 -16.86 -9.99
N SER A 195 -1.05 -17.97 -10.26
CA SER A 195 -1.52 -19.28 -9.81
C SER A 195 -1.13 -19.50 -8.35
N LEU A 196 -2.12 -19.56 -7.45
CA LEU A 196 -1.97 -19.97 -6.06
C LEU A 196 -2.42 -21.44 -5.89
N ARG A 197 -2.11 -22.05 -4.75
CA ARG A 197 -2.39 -23.46 -4.45
C ARG A 197 -3.84 -23.91 -4.71
N GLU A 198 -4.81 -23.01 -4.56
CA GLU A 198 -6.24 -23.34 -4.67
C GLU A 198 -6.98 -22.54 -5.77
N ALA A 199 -6.35 -21.53 -6.38
CA ALA A 199 -7.02 -20.64 -7.32
C ALA A 199 -6.04 -19.83 -8.19
N VAL A 200 -6.53 -19.32 -9.32
CA VAL A 200 -5.82 -18.31 -10.09
C VAL A 200 -6.33 -16.94 -9.69
N THR A 201 -5.45 -16.01 -9.37
CA THR A 201 -5.79 -14.66 -8.94
C THR A 201 -5.42 -13.66 -10.03
N VAL A 202 -6.34 -12.78 -10.40
CA VAL A 202 -6.11 -11.67 -11.33
C VAL A 202 -6.16 -10.36 -10.57
N ALA A 203 -5.02 -9.69 -10.48
CA ALA A 203 -4.82 -8.45 -9.74
C ALA A 203 -4.37 -7.30 -10.67
N TRP A 204 -4.42 -6.09 -10.14
CA TRP A 204 -4.11 -4.86 -10.88
C TRP A 204 -2.83 -4.27 -10.30
N TRP A 205 -1.88 -3.96 -11.16
CA TRP A 205 -0.66 -3.29 -10.80
C TRP A 205 -0.64 -1.94 -11.51
N SER A 206 -0.57 -0.85 -10.76
CA SER A 206 -0.28 0.48 -11.31
C SER A 206 0.72 1.15 -10.38
N PRO A 207 1.98 1.33 -10.78
CA PRO A 207 2.99 1.97 -9.96
C PRO A 207 2.82 3.48 -9.82
N ASP A 208 1.78 4.09 -10.39
CA ASP A 208 1.59 5.54 -10.31
C ASP A 208 0.10 5.92 -10.21
N PRO A 209 -0.41 6.26 -9.01
CA PRO A 209 -1.75 6.83 -8.87
C PRO A 209 -1.84 8.28 -9.39
N ALA A 210 -0.72 8.99 -9.54
CA ALA A 210 -0.67 10.38 -10.01
C ALA A 210 -0.69 10.50 -11.54
N SER A 211 -0.21 9.51 -12.29
CA SER A 211 -0.29 9.48 -13.76
C SER A 211 -1.71 9.48 -14.33
N GLU A 212 -2.74 9.25 -13.50
CA GLU A 212 -4.16 9.40 -13.89
C GLU A 212 -4.71 10.84 -13.75
N THR A 213 -3.95 11.78 -13.17
CA THR A 213 -4.44 13.15 -12.90
C THR A 213 -4.15 14.17 -14.01
N GLY A 214 -3.45 13.77 -15.07
CA GLY A 214 -3.10 14.67 -16.19
C GLY A 214 -4.23 14.98 -17.17
N LEU A 215 -5.34 14.26 -17.11
CA LEU A 215 -6.56 14.49 -17.90
C LEU A 215 -7.72 14.21 -16.96
N GLY A 216 -8.62 15.19 -16.73
CA GLY A 216 -9.71 15.15 -15.74
C GLY A 216 -10.81 14.10 -15.95
N HIS A 217 -10.44 12.86 -16.29
CA HIS A 217 -11.28 11.68 -16.37
C HIS A 217 -10.62 10.58 -15.55
N ALA A 218 -11.33 10.05 -14.55
CA ALA A 218 -10.91 8.84 -13.85
C ALA A 218 -10.59 7.75 -14.89
N GLY A 219 -9.34 7.28 -14.91
CA GLY A 219 -8.88 6.28 -15.86
C GLY A 219 -9.65 4.96 -15.73
N PRO A 220 -9.53 4.04 -16.70
CA PRO A 220 -10.17 2.73 -16.65
C PRO A 220 -9.72 1.88 -15.44
N TRP A 221 -8.64 2.27 -14.74
CA TRP A 221 -8.19 1.66 -13.50
C TRP A 221 -9.00 2.14 -12.29
N SER A 222 -9.19 3.45 -12.14
CA SER A 222 -9.96 4.07 -11.05
C SER A 222 -11.48 3.88 -11.23
N ALA A 223 -11.99 3.83 -12.46
CA ALA A 223 -13.40 3.56 -12.75
C ALA A 223 -13.77 2.05 -12.70
N GLY A 224 -12.81 1.15 -12.46
CA GLY A 224 -13.05 -0.30 -12.44
C GLY A 224 -13.35 -0.93 -13.81
N GLY A 225 -13.15 -0.19 -14.91
CA GLY A 225 -13.38 -0.65 -16.28
C GLY A 225 -12.49 -1.84 -16.66
N LEU A 226 -11.22 -1.82 -16.25
CA LEU A 226 -10.30 -2.95 -16.49
C LEU A 226 -10.71 -4.21 -15.71
N ARG A 227 -11.23 -4.03 -14.49
CA ARG A 227 -11.78 -5.11 -13.67
C ARG A 227 -13.02 -5.73 -14.31
N SER A 228 -13.93 -4.88 -14.81
CA SER A 228 -15.11 -5.33 -15.54
C SER A 228 -14.74 -6.07 -16.83
N LEU A 229 -13.80 -5.53 -17.61
CA LEU A 229 -13.30 -6.16 -18.84
C LEU A 229 -12.73 -7.55 -18.59
N CYS A 230 -11.79 -7.69 -17.65
CA CYS A 230 -11.19 -8.99 -17.33
C CYS A 230 -12.24 -9.96 -16.80
N SER A 231 -13.17 -9.49 -15.97
CA SER A 231 -14.25 -10.33 -15.47
C SER A 231 -15.17 -10.82 -16.58
N THR A 232 -15.48 -9.98 -17.57
CA THR A 232 -16.33 -10.35 -18.71
C THR A 232 -15.64 -11.35 -19.63
N LEU A 233 -14.37 -11.11 -20.00
CA LEU A 233 -13.58 -12.00 -20.86
C LEU A 233 -13.40 -13.39 -20.27
N LEU A 234 -13.16 -13.48 -18.96
CA LEU A 234 -13.01 -14.77 -18.29
C LEU A 234 -14.35 -15.51 -18.15
N ARG A 235 -15.45 -14.78 -17.91
CA ARG A 235 -16.80 -15.38 -17.87
C ARG A 235 -17.27 -15.87 -19.23
N SER A 236 -16.95 -15.16 -20.32
CA SER A 236 -17.32 -15.61 -21.67
C SER A 236 -16.65 -16.93 -22.06
N GLU A 237 -15.51 -17.23 -21.46
CA GLU A 237 -14.77 -18.50 -21.61
C GLU A 237 -15.20 -19.57 -20.58
N GLY A 238 -16.30 -19.33 -19.86
CA GLY A 238 -16.89 -20.29 -18.91
C GLY A 238 -16.21 -20.36 -17.55
N MET A 239 -15.40 -19.35 -17.16
CA MET A 239 -14.75 -19.34 -15.85
C MET A 239 -15.64 -18.75 -14.75
N THR A 240 -15.53 -19.32 -13.55
CA THR A 240 -16.18 -18.79 -12.35
C THR A 240 -15.28 -17.74 -11.69
N ILE A 241 -15.87 -16.60 -11.34
CA ILE A 241 -15.13 -15.45 -10.79
C ILE A 241 -15.75 -14.99 -9.49
N SER A 242 -14.94 -14.96 -8.43
CA SER A 242 -15.26 -14.31 -7.16
C SER A 242 -14.33 -13.12 -6.90
N GLN A 243 -14.74 -12.18 -6.04
CA GLN A 243 -13.91 -11.03 -5.67
C GLN A 243 -13.38 -11.23 -4.26
N SER A 244 -12.07 -11.05 -4.08
CA SER A 244 -11.42 -11.12 -2.77
C SER A 244 -10.27 -10.12 -2.71
N GLY A 245 -10.27 -9.25 -1.69
CA GLY A 245 -9.17 -8.32 -1.43
C GLY A 245 -8.81 -7.38 -2.59
N GLY A 246 -9.78 -7.02 -3.44
CA GLY A 246 -9.56 -6.15 -4.61
C GLY A 246 -9.04 -6.86 -5.88
N ALA A 247 -8.86 -8.18 -5.83
CA ALA A 247 -8.51 -9.03 -6.97
C ALA A 247 -9.69 -9.92 -7.40
N LEU A 248 -9.61 -10.47 -8.61
CA LEU A 248 -10.51 -11.53 -9.08
C LEU A 248 -9.91 -12.88 -8.76
N LEU A 249 -10.68 -13.74 -8.11
CA LEU A 249 -10.36 -15.14 -7.90
C LEU A 249 -11.04 -15.93 -9.02
N VAL A 250 -10.25 -16.66 -9.79
CA VAL A 250 -10.68 -17.42 -10.95
C VAL A 250 -10.59 -18.90 -10.63
N SER A 251 -11.71 -19.58 -10.80
CA SER A 251 -11.85 -21.02 -10.70
C SER A 251 -12.60 -21.56 -11.91
N ARG A 252 -12.50 -22.87 -12.11
CA ARG A 252 -13.29 -23.60 -13.10
C ARG A 252 -14.39 -24.36 -12.39
#